data_AF-A0A257P2T8-F1
#
_entry.id   AF-A0A257P2T8-F1
#
_cell.length_a   1.000
_cell.length_b   1.000
_cell.length_c   1.000
_cell.angle_alpha   90.00
_cell.angle_beta   90.00
_cell.angle_gamma   90.00
#
_symmetry.space_group_name_H-M   'P 1'
#
loop_
_entity.id
_entity.type
_entity.pdbx_description
1 polymer ?
#
loop_
_entity_poly.entity_id
_entity_poly.type
_entity_poly.pdbx_seq_one_letter_code
_entity_poly.pdbx_strand_id
1 'polypeptide(L)'
;MPTLAELNAASAPTFTDLLDGVYEHSPWIAARTWVARPFATLAALKAALVQTVRQASRDEQLGLIRAHPELAGKAAVAGQLTAESTDEQSRAGLSHCTPEEFARINALNAEYTARFGWPFILAVRGPRGAGLSRAQIIATLERRTDTPPDIEFAEALRQIHRIAELRLNDKFGFVPEQGNRVWDWCEHLATHSEPAWKERGELTTTYLTDAHRAAAAEIAATMRECGFDTVDIDAVGNVVGVYQGSDPAAPRLLTGSHYDSVRNAGKYDGRIGHFIPMACVRAMHRAGRRLPFGLEVVAFAEEEGQRYKATFLGSGALTGAFKAAWLDQQDRDGISMRDAMRHAGLPADLPAIAALRRNPARYLGFVEVHIEQGPVLNALDLPLGIVTSINASVRCVGEIIGMASHAGTTPMNARRDAACAAAELALFLERRAAADGDSVGTVGLLEVPGGSINVVPGRCRFSLDIRAPNNAQRDAVLADTRTELAAICARRKLRFTLEQTMREQAATSDPALQQRWERAVAALGLPLHHLPSGAGHDAMMLHTVMPQAMLFVRGENAGISHNPLESSTADDLDLACAAFQHLLDTLAAS
;
A
#
# COMPACT_ATOMS: atom_id res chain seq x y z
N MET A 1 10.55 -13.12 30.99
CA MET A 1 9.64 -13.04 29.83
C MET A 1 9.09 -14.43 29.60
N PRO A 2 7.76 -14.63 29.52
CA PRO A 2 7.17 -15.92 29.19
C PRO A 2 7.58 -16.39 27.78
N THR A 3 7.64 -17.69 27.58
CA THR A 3 7.78 -18.32 26.26
C THR A 3 6.43 -18.77 25.71
N LEU A 4 6.33 -18.93 24.38
CA LEU A 4 5.12 -19.52 23.77
C LEU A 4 4.86 -20.95 24.23
N ALA A 5 5.92 -21.72 24.52
CA ALA A 5 5.79 -23.08 25.04
C ALA A 5 5.13 -23.09 26.42
N GLU A 6 5.58 -22.22 27.34
CA GLU A 6 4.95 -22.04 28.65
C GLU A 6 3.50 -21.59 28.52
N LEU A 7 3.23 -20.63 27.63
CA LEU A 7 1.89 -20.13 27.37
C LEU A 7 0.96 -21.24 26.81
N ASN A 8 1.45 -22.06 25.88
CA ASN A 8 0.71 -23.19 25.31
C ASN A 8 0.45 -24.32 26.31
N ALA A 9 1.33 -24.50 27.31
CA ALA A 9 1.16 -25.50 28.36
C ALA A 9 0.32 -25.01 29.55
N ALA A 10 0.12 -23.69 29.68
CA ALA A 10 -0.56 -23.08 30.82
C ALA A 10 -2.03 -23.53 30.99
N SER A 11 -2.50 -23.57 32.25
CA SER A 11 -3.93 -23.67 32.56
C SER A 11 -4.68 -22.41 32.10
N ALA A 12 -6.00 -22.43 32.00
CA ALA A 12 -6.79 -21.26 31.58
C ALA A 12 -6.57 -20.01 32.47
N PRO A 13 -6.58 -20.13 33.82
CA PRO A 13 -6.24 -19.01 34.69
C PRO A 13 -4.81 -18.51 34.45
N THR A 14 -3.83 -19.40 34.44
CA THR A 14 -2.42 -19.04 34.25
C THR A 14 -2.18 -18.37 32.89
N PHE A 15 -2.83 -18.82 31.82
CA PHE A 15 -2.73 -18.17 30.51
C PHE A 15 -3.27 -16.74 30.53
N THR A 16 -4.39 -16.53 31.21
CA THR A 16 -5.01 -15.21 31.35
C THR A 16 -4.10 -14.28 32.13
N ASP A 17 -3.56 -14.74 33.26
CA ASP A 17 -2.60 -13.99 34.09
C ASP A 17 -1.31 -13.67 33.30
N LEU A 18 -0.83 -14.63 32.50
CA LEU A 18 0.34 -14.44 31.63
C LEU A 18 0.10 -13.45 30.49
N LEU A 19 -1.12 -13.05 30.18
CA LEU A 19 -1.44 -12.03 29.18
C LEU A 19 -2.15 -10.81 29.80
N ASP A 20 -2.14 -10.70 31.13
CA ASP A 20 -2.69 -9.53 31.81
C ASP A 20 -1.98 -8.25 31.36
N GLY A 21 -2.73 -7.15 31.30
CA GLY A 21 -2.27 -5.85 30.82
C GLY A 21 -2.14 -5.71 29.30
N VAL A 22 -2.22 -6.79 28.51
CA VAL A 22 -2.13 -6.70 27.03
C VAL A 22 -3.29 -5.90 26.44
N TYR A 23 -4.51 -6.18 26.88
CA TYR A 23 -5.69 -5.39 26.59
C TYR A 23 -6.21 -4.76 27.89
N GLU A 24 -6.37 -3.44 27.89
CA GLU A 24 -6.70 -2.67 29.10
C GLU A 24 -7.97 -3.20 29.79
N HIS A 25 -7.84 -3.61 31.06
CA HIS A 25 -8.92 -4.11 31.91
C HIS A 25 -9.87 -5.14 31.26
N SER A 26 -9.36 -5.93 30.30
CA SER A 26 -10.17 -6.82 29.46
C SER A 26 -9.67 -8.27 29.46
N PRO A 27 -9.59 -8.95 30.63
CA PRO A 27 -9.04 -10.30 30.75
C PRO A 27 -9.84 -11.35 29.97
N TRP A 28 -11.10 -11.05 29.63
CA TRP A 28 -11.96 -11.94 28.84
C TRP A 28 -11.36 -12.26 27.46
N ILE A 29 -10.56 -11.36 26.89
CA ILE A 29 -9.94 -11.56 25.58
C ILE A 29 -8.92 -12.71 25.67
N ALA A 30 -8.02 -12.66 26.64
CA ALA A 30 -7.07 -13.74 26.89
C ALA A 30 -7.79 -15.04 27.29
N ALA A 31 -8.76 -14.96 28.20
CA ALA A 31 -9.52 -16.12 28.66
C ALA A 31 -10.23 -16.86 27.52
N ARG A 32 -10.83 -16.13 26.56
CA ARG A 32 -11.47 -16.72 25.37
C ARG A 32 -10.45 -17.19 24.34
N THR A 33 -9.32 -16.50 24.18
CA THR A 33 -8.27 -16.90 23.22
C THR A 33 -7.58 -18.20 23.61
N TRP A 34 -7.63 -18.59 24.90
CA TRP A 34 -7.01 -19.81 25.42
C TRP A 34 -7.37 -21.09 24.64
N VAL A 35 -8.59 -21.19 24.10
CA VAL A 35 -9.04 -22.38 23.35
C VAL A 35 -8.39 -22.53 21.98
N ALA A 36 -7.79 -21.46 21.44
CA ALA A 36 -7.15 -21.46 20.12
C ALA A 36 -5.71 -22.01 20.13
N ARG A 37 -5.21 -22.42 21.30
CA ARG A 37 -3.88 -23.03 21.46
C ARG A 37 -3.83 -24.43 20.83
N PRO A 38 -2.64 -24.92 20.46
CA PRO A 38 -1.34 -24.26 20.60
C PRO A 38 -1.07 -23.22 19.50
N PHE A 39 -0.40 -22.12 19.87
CA PHE A 39 0.10 -21.13 18.92
C PHE A 39 1.50 -21.51 18.45
N ALA A 40 1.68 -21.64 17.13
CA ALA A 40 2.97 -21.97 16.53
C ALA A 40 3.97 -20.81 16.57
N THR A 41 3.48 -19.57 16.48
CA THR A 41 4.28 -18.34 16.43
C THR A 41 3.65 -17.25 17.28
N LEU A 42 4.41 -16.18 17.57
CA LEU A 42 3.87 -15.01 18.26
C LEU A 42 2.84 -14.28 17.38
N ALA A 43 3.03 -14.29 16.07
CA ALA A 43 2.07 -13.75 15.10
C ALA A 43 0.71 -14.49 15.16
N ALA A 44 0.73 -15.82 15.30
CA ALA A 44 -0.49 -16.62 15.48
C ALA A 44 -1.25 -16.24 16.76
N LEU A 45 -0.54 -16.03 17.88
CA LEU A 45 -1.13 -15.55 19.13
C LEU A 45 -1.76 -14.16 18.94
N LYS A 46 -1.02 -13.21 18.35
CA LYS A 46 -1.51 -11.85 18.06
C LYS A 46 -2.79 -11.90 17.21
N ALA A 47 -2.78 -12.68 16.12
CA ALA A 47 -3.93 -12.85 15.24
C ALA A 47 -5.14 -13.47 15.98
N ALA A 48 -4.93 -14.48 16.83
CA ALA A 48 -6.01 -15.10 17.59
C ALA A 48 -6.66 -14.14 18.60
N LEU A 49 -5.86 -13.27 19.23
CA LEU A 49 -6.37 -12.22 20.12
C LEU A 49 -7.23 -11.20 19.36
N VAL A 50 -6.77 -10.76 18.18
CA VAL A 50 -7.54 -9.87 17.29
C VAL A 50 -8.87 -10.51 16.90
N GLN A 51 -8.85 -11.77 16.46
CA GLN A 51 -10.07 -12.49 16.07
C GLN A 51 -11.06 -12.64 17.23
N THR A 52 -10.56 -12.86 18.45
CA THR A 52 -11.41 -12.92 19.65
C THR A 52 -12.17 -11.61 19.90
N VAL A 53 -11.53 -10.46 19.67
CA VAL A 53 -12.19 -9.14 19.79
C VAL A 53 -13.17 -8.92 18.64
N ARG A 54 -12.81 -9.28 17.40
CA ARG A 54 -13.69 -9.14 16.23
C ARG A 54 -14.97 -9.96 16.34
N GLN A 55 -14.89 -11.14 16.94
CA GLN A 55 -16.03 -12.03 17.16
C GLN A 55 -16.87 -11.66 18.39
N ALA A 56 -16.38 -10.76 19.25
CA ALA A 56 -17.13 -10.27 20.39
C ALA A 56 -18.30 -9.39 19.96
N SER A 57 -19.30 -9.27 20.83
CA SER A 57 -20.42 -8.37 20.60
C SER A 57 -19.97 -6.90 20.50
N ARG A 58 -20.77 -6.08 19.82
CA ARG A 58 -20.51 -4.64 19.70
C ARG A 58 -20.36 -3.96 21.08
N ASP A 59 -21.13 -4.40 22.07
CA ASP A 59 -21.09 -3.86 23.44
C ASP A 59 -19.78 -4.23 24.16
N GLU A 60 -19.27 -5.45 23.96
CA GLU A 60 -17.97 -5.86 24.50
C GLU A 60 -16.82 -5.10 23.84
N GLN A 61 -16.87 -4.90 22.52
CA GLN A 61 -15.92 -4.07 21.78
C GLN A 61 -15.95 -2.62 22.25
N LEU A 62 -17.14 -2.05 22.43
CA LEU A 62 -17.28 -0.69 22.98
C LEU A 62 -16.78 -0.60 24.43
N GLY A 63 -17.04 -1.64 25.22
CA GLY A 63 -16.50 -1.79 26.58
C GLY A 63 -14.97 -1.78 26.59
N LEU A 64 -14.34 -2.51 25.67
CA LEU A 64 -12.90 -2.51 25.47
C LEU A 64 -12.36 -1.11 25.10
N ILE A 65 -13.02 -0.40 24.18
CA ILE A 65 -12.61 0.96 23.80
C ILE A 65 -12.70 1.90 25.01
N ARG A 66 -13.79 1.82 25.78
CA ARG A 66 -14.01 2.65 26.98
C ARG A 66 -13.08 2.30 28.15
N ALA A 67 -12.54 1.08 28.19
CA ALA A 67 -11.59 0.67 29.20
C ALA A 67 -10.22 1.34 29.02
N HIS A 68 -9.88 1.78 27.81
CA HIS A 68 -8.62 2.46 27.55
C HIS A 68 -8.63 3.90 28.06
N PRO A 69 -7.54 4.36 28.69
CA PRO A 69 -7.46 5.72 29.21
C PRO A 69 -7.37 6.75 28.09
N GLU A 70 -7.96 7.92 28.33
CA GLU A 70 -7.82 9.09 27.46
C GLU A 70 -6.37 9.61 27.46
N LEU A 71 -5.87 9.98 26.28
CA LEU A 71 -4.53 10.54 26.11
C LEU A 71 -4.42 11.91 26.76
N ALA A 72 -3.41 12.09 27.62
CA ALA A 72 -3.23 13.29 28.44
C ALA A 72 -4.48 13.71 29.25
N GLY A 73 -5.37 12.75 29.53
CA GLY A 73 -6.63 12.99 30.23
C GLY A 73 -6.48 13.10 31.75
N LYS A 74 -7.60 13.28 32.45
CA LYS A 74 -7.64 13.44 33.91
C LYS A 74 -6.98 12.30 34.68
N ALA A 75 -7.09 11.06 34.19
CA ALA A 75 -6.44 9.90 34.79
C ALA A 75 -4.91 9.97 34.71
N ALA A 76 -4.36 10.51 33.61
CA ALA A 76 -2.93 10.75 33.46
C ALA A 76 -2.44 11.81 34.45
N VAL A 77 -3.18 12.92 34.57
CA VAL A 77 -2.88 14.00 35.53
C VAL A 77 -2.98 13.53 36.98
N ALA A 78 -3.94 12.65 37.28
CA ALA A 78 -4.15 12.10 38.61
C ALA A 78 -3.22 10.92 38.96
N GLY A 79 -2.37 10.45 38.03
CA GLY A 79 -1.49 9.30 38.25
C GLY A 79 -2.24 7.96 38.40
N GLN A 80 -3.41 7.83 37.76
CA GLN A 80 -4.32 6.69 37.89
C GLN A 80 -4.27 5.73 36.68
N LEU A 81 -3.30 5.91 35.78
CA LEU A 81 -3.08 5.03 34.64
C LEU A 81 -2.47 3.69 35.09
N THR A 82 -2.69 2.63 34.31
CA THR A 82 -1.91 1.39 34.43
C THR A 82 -0.43 1.66 34.18
N ALA A 83 0.44 0.74 34.62
CA ALA A 83 1.87 0.88 34.45
C ALA A 83 2.25 0.96 32.96
N GLU A 84 1.61 0.12 32.14
CA GLU A 84 1.76 0.07 30.69
C GLU A 84 1.35 1.40 30.04
N SER A 85 0.15 1.91 30.37
CA SER A 85 -0.36 3.17 29.82
C SER A 85 0.48 4.38 30.25
N THR A 86 1.05 4.36 31.46
CA THR A 86 1.94 5.40 31.96
C THR A 86 3.25 5.46 31.15
N ASP A 87 3.89 4.31 30.94
CA ASP A 87 5.13 4.21 30.15
C ASP A 87 4.91 4.65 28.69
N GLU A 88 3.81 4.20 28.07
CA GLU A 88 3.46 4.57 26.69
C GLU A 88 3.26 6.08 26.51
N GLN A 89 2.45 6.72 27.36
CA GLN A 89 2.20 8.17 27.25
C GLN A 89 3.45 9.00 27.60
N SER A 90 4.27 8.55 28.56
CA SER A 90 5.51 9.23 28.91
C SER A 90 6.53 9.21 27.76
N ARG A 91 6.68 8.06 27.08
CA ARG A 91 7.58 7.94 25.90
C ARG A 91 7.16 8.80 24.73
N ALA A 92 5.85 9.03 24.56
CA ALA A 92 5.33 9.97 23.57
C ALA A 92 5.48 11.45 23.97
N GLY A 93 6.08 11.72 25.13
CA GLY A 93 6.32 13.08 25.64
C GLY A 93 5.05 13.82 26.02
N LEU A 94 3.92 13.11 26.23
CA LEU A 94 2.64 13.72 26.64
C LEU A 94 2.68 14.22 28.09
N SER A 95 3.58 13.67 28.92
CA SER A 95 3.88 14.18 30.26
C SER A 95 4.63 15.53 30.25
N HIS A 96 5.04 16.01 29.07
CA HIS A 96 5.84 17.23 28.89
C HIS A 96 5.22 18.19 27.85
N CYS A 97 3.90 18.14 27.65
CA CYS A 97 3.20 19.11 26.79
C CYS A 97 3.35 20.54 27.30
N THR A 98 3.43 21.52 26.39
CA THR A 98 3.23 22.93 26.77
C THR A 98 1.78 23.15 27.23
N PRO A 99 1.49 24.22 27.98
CA PRO A 99 0.11 24.55 28.37
C PRO A 99 -0.84 24.65 27.17
N GLU A 100 -0.38 25.18 26.04
CA GLU A 100 -1.15 25.31 24.81
C GLU A 100 -1.42 23.94 24.15
N GLU A 101 -0.39 23.10 24.04
CA GLU A 101 -0.52 21.73 23.51
C GLU A 101 -1.50 20.91 24.37
N PHE A 102 -1.36 21.00 25.70
CA PHE A 102 -2.24 20.32 26.65
C PHE A 102 -3.68 20.82 26.53
N ALA A 103 -3.89 22.14 26.46
CA ALA A 103 -5.22 22.72 26.28
C ALA A 103 -5.85 22.28 24.94
N ARG A 104 -5.06 22.24 23.85
CA ARG A 104 -5.52 21.79 22.54
C ARG A 104 -5.94 20.31 22.56
N ILE A 105 -5.12 19.43 23.13
CA ILE A 105 -5.43 17.99 23.25
C ILE A 105 -6.71 17.79 24.06
N ASN A 106 -6.87 18.49 25.20
CA ASN A 106 -8.08 18.38 26.01
C ASN A 106 -9.34 18.88 25.29
N ALA A 107 -9.23 19.98 24.54
CA ALA A 107 -10.35 20.49 23.76
C ALA A 107 -10.79 19.48 22.68
N LEU A 108 -9.82 18.91 21.96
CA LEU A 108 -10.09 17.91 20.93
C LEU A 108 -10.62 16.60 21.51
N ASN A 109 -10.11 16.14 22.65
CA ASN A 109 -10.65 14.97 23.35
C ASN A 109 -12.11 15.19 23.79
N ALA A 110 -12.45 16.39 24.26
CA ALA A 110 -13.82 16.73 24.64
C ALA A 110 -14.75 16.72 23.42
N GLU A 111 -14.31 17.29 22.29
CA GLU A 111 -15.04 17.26 21.01
C GLU A 111 -15.24 15.84 20.50
N TYR A 112 -14.16 15.06 20.46
CA TYR A 112 -14.17 13.66 20.05
C TYR A 112 -15.14 12.84 20.92
N THR A 113 -15.05 12.97 22.24
CA THR A 113 -15.92 12.23 23.17
C THR A 113 -17.38 12.66 23.04
N ALA A 114 -17.65 13.95 22.83
CA ALA A 114 -19.00 14.43 22.60
C ALA A 114 -19.62 13.88 21.31
N ARG A 115 -18.80 13.70 20.26
CA ARG A 115 -19.24 13.17 18.96
C ARG A 115 -19.45 11.66 18.99
N PHE A 116 -18.51 10.90 19.56
CA PHE A 116 -18.51 9.44 19.45
C PHE A 116 -19.01 8.72 20.70
N GLY A 117 -18.84 9.29 21.90
CA GLY A 117 -19.27 8.67 23.16
C GLY A 117 -18.31 7.60 23.72
N TRP A 118 -17.05 7.64 23.28
CA TRP A 118 -15.92 6.84 23.78
C TRP A 118 -14.60 7.65 23.65
N PRO A 119 -13.53 7.30 24.39
CA PRO A 119 -12.26 8.04 24.34
C PRO A 119 -11.53 7.87 23.01
N PHE A 120 -10.72 8.87 22.64
CA PHE A 120 -9.83 8.77 21.49
C PHE A 120 -8.67 7.82 21.79
N ILE A 121 -8.47 6.82 20.91
CA ILE A 121 -7.42 5.82 21.06
C ILE A 121 -6.40 5.95 19.94
N LEU A 122 -5.12 5.97 20.30
CA LEU A 122 -3.99 6.00 19.38
C LEU A 122 -2.83 5.22 19.99
N ALA A 123 -2.20 4.33 19.21
CA ALA A 123 -0.96 3.68 19.61
C ALA A 123 0.19 4.71 19.56
N VAL A 124 0.42 5.41 20.67
CA VAL A 124 1.35 6.56 20.72
C VAL A 124 2.82 6.19 20.47
N ARG A 125 3.19 4.91 20.57
CA ARG A 125 4.51 4.39 20.16
C ARG A 125 4.68 4.34 18.63
N GLY A 126 3.59 4.47 17.88
CA GLY A 126 3.59 4.61 16.42
C GLY A 126 3.97 3.35 15.63
N PRO A 127 4.05 3.47 14.29
CA PRO A 127 4.36 2.35 13.38
C PRO A 127 5.72 1.70 13.64
N ARG A 128 6.73 2.51 14.02
CA ARG A 128 8.10 2.04 14.32
C ARG A 128 8.29 1.53 15.76
N GLY A 129 7.38 1.86 16.68
CA GLY A 129 7.51 1.57 18.10
C GLY A 129 8.39 2.56 18.89
N ALA A 130 8.86 3.63 18.26
CA ALA A 130 9.77 4.63 18.82
C ALA A 130 9.09 5.88 19.41
N GLY A 131 7.76 6.02 19.26
CA GLY A 131 7.00 7.19 19.69
C GLY A 131 6.58 8.09 18.53
N LEU A 132 5.33 8.56 18.57
CA LEU A 132 4.83 9.67 17.76
C LEU A 132 5.19 10.99 18.43
N SER A 133 5.49 12.00 17.62
CA SER A 133 5.60 13.38 18.12
C SER A 133 4.23 13.91 18.55
N ARG A 134 4.22 14.87 19.48
CA ARG A 134 2.98 15.54 19.91
C ARG A 134 2.22 16.17 18.74
N ALA A 135 2.93 16.77 17.78
CA ALA A 135 2.32 17.32 16.57
C ALA A 135 1.59 16.25 15.74
N GLN A 136 2.19 15.06 15.58
CA GLN A 136 1.54 13.93 14.90
C GLN A 136 0.31 13.42 15.66
N ILE A 137 0.37 13.37 16.99
CA ILE A 137 -0.77 12.97 17.83
C ILE A 137 -1.94 13.95 17.66
N ILE A 138 -1.66 15.26 17.78
CA ILE A 138 -2.68 16.31 17.61
C ILE A 138 -3.27 16.27 16.21
N ALA A 139 -2.45 16.22 15.16
CA ALA A 139 -2.93 16.17 13.77
C ALA A 139 -3.76 14.89 13.48
N THR A 140 -3.41 13.77 14.11
CA THR A 140 -4.18 12.53 13.98
C THR A 140 -5.53 12.62 14.68
N LEU A 141 -5.58 13.20 15.88
CA LEU A 141 -6.81 13.44 16.61
C LEU A 141 -7.72 14.41 15.83
N GLU A 142 -7.20 15.53 15.32
CA GLU A 142 -7.95 16.47 14.47
C GLU A 142 -8.55 15.77 13.25
N ARG A 143 -7.74 15.02 12.49
CA ARG A 143 -8.20 14.30 11.30
C ARG A 143 -9.29 13.28 11.62
N ARG A 144 -9.13 12.52 12.71
CA ARG A 144 -10.05 11.43 13.07
C ARG A 144 -11.35 11.93 13.68
N THR A 145 -11.35 13.09 14.32
CA THR A 145 -12.58 13.72 14.80
C THR A 145 -13.61 13.90 13.67
N ASP A 146 -13.18 14.12 12.43
CA ASP A 146 -14.08 14.30 11.29
C ASP A 146 -14.58 13.00 10.63
N THR A 147 -14.10 11.85 11.08
CA THR A 147 -14.37 10.54 10.45
C THR A 147 -15.81 10.03 10.75
N PRO A 148 -16.46 9.29 9.83
CA PRO A 148 -17.73 8.63 10.11
C PRO A 148 -17.65 7.70 11.34
N PRO A 149 -18.68 7.65 12.22
CA PRO A 149 -18.60 6.92 13.49
C PRO A 149 -18.31 5.42 13.39
N ASP A 150 -18.77 4.76 12.34
CA ASP A 150 -18.53 3.35 12.07
C ASP A 150 -17.07 3.07 11.69
N ILE A 151 -16.50 3.92 10.81
CA ILE A 151 -15.10 3.88 10.41
C ILE A 151 -14.18 4.20 11.60
N GLU A 152 -14.53 5.24 12.39
CA GLU A 152 -13.73 5.63 13.55
C GLU A 152 -13.76 4.57 14.66
N PHE A 153 -14.89 3.88 14.86
CA PHE A 153 -14.93 2.76 15.80
C PHE A 153 -14.00 1.63 15.38
N ALA A 154 -13.97 1.29 14.08
CA ALA A 154 -13.07 0.27 13.57
C ALA A 154 -11.60 0.69 13.75
N GLU A 155 -11.26 1.95 13.44
CA GLU A 155 -9.93 2.50 13.70
C GLU A 155 -9.56 2.47 15.19
N ALA A 156 -10.47 2.83 16.10
CA ALA A 156 -10.22 2.74 17.53
C ALA A 156 -9.83 1.32 17.97
N LEU A 157 -10.54 0.28 17.49
CA LEU A 157 -10.17 -1.12 17.74
C LEU A 157 -8.80 -1.47 17.15
N ARG A 158 -8.48 -1.02 15.94
CA ARG A 158 -7.16 -1.26 15.33
C ARG A 158 -6.03 -0.63 16.13
N GLN A 159 -6.22 0.59 16.65
CA GLN A 159 -5.24 1.22 17.52
C GLN A 159 -5.04 0.43 18.82
N ILE A 160 -6.11 -0.16 19.38
CA ILE A 160 -6.01 -1.07 20.52
C ILE A 160 -5.24 -2.34 20.15
N HIS A 161 -5.49 -2.92 18.98
CA HIS A 161 -4.71 -4.07 18.49
C HIS A 161 -3.22 -3.74 18.33
N ARG A 162 -2.90 -2.53 17.84
CA ARG A 162 -1.52 -2.07 17.74
C ARG A 162 -0.87 -1.87 19.11
N ILE A 163 -1.58 -1.33 20.10
CA ILE A 163 -1.12 -1.24 21.49
C ILE A 163 -0.85 -2.65 22.06
N ALA A 164 -1.81 -3.56 21.91
CA ALA A 164 -1.67 -4.95 22.36
C ALA A 164 -0.49 -5.67 21.70
N GLU A 165 -0.26 -5.45 20.41
CA GLU A 165 0.89 -5.98 19.68
C GLU A 165 2.22 -5.51 20.28
N LEU A 166 2.35 -4.21 20.56
CA LEU A 166 3.56 -3.65 21.17
C LEU A 166 3.79 -4.17 22.60
N ARG A 167 2.72 -4.30 23.39
CA ARG A 167 2.79 -4.89 24.74
C ARG A 167 3.18 -6.37 24.71
N LEU A 168 2.66 -7.13 23.74
CA LEU A 168 3.07 -8.52 23.51
C LEU A 168 4.53 -8.62 23.11
N ASN A 169 5.01 -7.74 22.24
CA ASN A 169 6.42 -7.69 21.87
C ASN A 169 7.30 -7.51 23.12
N ASP A 170 7.00 -6.54 23.98
CA ASP A 170 7.75 -6.30 25.21
C ASP A 170 7.67 -7.52 26.16
N LYS A 171 6.49 -8.12 26.31
CA LYS A 171 6.26 -9.27 27.21
C LYS A 171 7.06 -10.50 26.79
N PHE A 172 7.14 -10.77 25.49
CA PHE A 172 7.88 -11.90 24.91
C PHE A 172 9.33 -11.56 24.56
N GLY A 173 9.78 -10.32 24.77
CA GLY A 173 11.12 -9.88 24.38
C GLY A 173 11.35 -9.90 22.87
N PHE A 174 10.28 -9.78 22.08
CA PHE A 174 10.35 -9.78 20.63
C PHE A 174 10.63 -8.37 20.12
N VAL A 175 11.59 -8.26 19.21
CA VAL A 175 11.91 -7.02 18.49
C VAL A 175 11.82 -7.32 16.99
N PRO A 176 11.02 -6.57 16.22
CA PRO A 176 10.91 -6.74 14.76
C PRO A 176 12.17 -6.17 14.08
N GLU A 177 13.33 -6.80 14.26
CA GLU A 177 14.62 -6.23 13.84
C GLU A 177 14.74 -6.00 12.33
N GLN A 178 14.18 -6.88 11.50
CA GLN A 178 14.22 -6.71 10.05
C GLN A 178 13.21 -5.68 9.60
N GLY A 179 11.99 -5.72 10.16
CA GLY A 179 10.98 -4.73 9.86
C GLY A 179 11.38 -3.31 10.27
N ASN A 180 12.02 -3.16 11.45
CA ASN A 180 12.64 -1.91 11.90
C ASN A 180 13.66 -1.37 10.89
N ARG A 181 14.50 -2.25 10.36
CA ARG A 181 15.52 -1.88 9.36
C ARG A 181 14.90 -1.44 8.05
N VAL A 182 13.92 -2.19 7.53
CA VAL A 182 13.21 -1.82 6.29
C VAL A 182 12.52 -0.46 6.48
N TRP A 183 11.87 -0.26 7.63
CA TRP A 183 11.25 1.01 7.98
C TRP A 183 12.28 2.16 7.98
N ASP A 184 13.41 1.98 8.67
CA ASP A 184 14.47 2.99 8.77
C ASP A 184 15.07 3.30 7.37
N TRP A 185 15.22 2.31 6.50
CA TRP A 185 15.67 2.50 5.11
C TRP A 185 14.66 3.28 4.26
N CYS A 186 13.36 2.99 4.35
CA CYS A 186 12.33 3.75 3.65
C CYS A 186 12.32 5.23 4.08
N GLU A 187 12.45 5.48 5.39
CA GLU A 187 12.48 6.84 5.96
C GLU A 187 13.74 7.60 5.56
N HIS A 188 14.90 6.94 5.51
CA HIS A 188 16.14 7.56 5.05
C HIS A 188 16.06 7.91 3.55
N LEU A 189 15.60 6.98 2.73
CA LEU A 189 15.45 7.20 1.29
C LEU A 189 14.44 8.33 0.99
N ALA A 190 13.41 8.50 1.82
CA ALA A 190 12.44 9.59 1.73
C ALA A 190 13.03 10.99 1.95
N THR A 191 14.27 11.10 2.42
CA THR A 191 14.95 12.41 2.52
C THR A 191 15.40 12.96 1.16
N HIS A 192 15.45 12.10 0.13
CA HIS A 192 15.71 12.47 -1.26
C HIS A 192 14.42 12.91 -1.97
N SER A 193 14.03 14.16 -1.71
CA SER A 193 12.89 14.81 -2.35
C SER A 193 13.35 16.02 -3.17
N GLU A 194 12.67 16.28 -4.28
CA GLU A 194 12.89 17.45 -5.12
C GLU A 194 12.79 18.76 -4.31
N PRO A 195 13.66 19.76 -4.52
CA PRO A 195 13.82 20.90 -3.61
C PRO A 195 12.53 21.61 -3.21
N ALA A 196 11.67 21.92 -4.19
CA ALA A 196 10.40 22.63 -3.93
C ALA A 196 9.42 21.84 -3.06
N TRP A 197 9.48 20.50 -3.07
CA TRP A 197 8.66 19.63 -2.23
C TRP A 197 9.33 19.42 -0.87
N LYS A 198 10.64 19.19 -0.87
CA LYS A 198 11.47 19.03 0.33
C LYS A 198 11.35 20.21 1.29
N GLU A 199 11.35 21.45 0.77
CA GLU A 199 11.18 22.67 1.57
C GLU A 199 9.84 22.71 2.34
N ARG A 200 8.81 22.01 1.84
CA ARG A 200 7.50 21.87 2.50
C ARG A 200 7.40 20.62 3.38
N GLY A 201 8.47 19.83 3.49
CA GLY A 201 8.45 18.52 4.16
C GLY A 201 7.71 17.44 3.37
N GLU A 202 7.54 17.64 2.06
CA GLU A 202 6.81 16.74 1.17
C GLU A 202 7.79 15.85 0.39
N LEU A 203 7.35 14.63 0.05
CA LEU A 203 8.15 13.68 -0.73
C LEU A 203 7.75 13.70 -2.20
N THR A 204 8.72 13.95 -3.09
CA THR A 204 8.56 13.78 -4.53
C THR A 204 9.91 13.43 -5.14
N THR A 205 9.98 12.27 -5.80
CA THR A 205 11.21 11.75 -6.40
C THR A 205 10.91 11.30 -7.83
N THR A 206 10.96 12.20 -8.80
CA THR A 206 10.66 11.84 -10.20
C THR A 206 11.90 11.49 -11.03
N TYR A 207 11.73 10.65 -12.06
CA TYR A 207 12.82 10.05 -12.83
C TYR A 207 13.93 11.01 -13.25
N LEU A 208 15.18 10.64 -12.94
CA LEU A 208 16.43 11.33 -13.28
C LEU A 208 16.53 12.80 -12.85
N THR A 209 15.74 13.21 -11.87
CA THR A 209 16.02 14.42 -11.10
C THR A 209 17.21 14.19 -10.15
N ASP A 210 17.73 15.26 -9.55
CA ASP A 210 18.82 15.15 -8.55
C ASP A 210 18.42 14.26 -7.37
N ALA A 211 17.18 14.39 -6.90
CA ALA A 211 16.62 13.56 -5.84
C ALA A 211 16.60 12.08 -6.24
N HIS A 212 16.14 11.77 -7.46
CA HIS A 212 16.10 10.40 -7.98
C HIS A 212 17.49 9.78 -8.13
N ARG A 213 18.47 10.54 -8.62
CA ARG A 213 19.86 10.08 -8.71
C ARG A 213 20.48 9.84 -7.33
N ALA A 214 20.18 10.70 -6.35
CA ALA A 214 20.64 10.53 -4.97
C ALA A 214 20.02 9.28 -4.32
N ALA A 215 18.73 9.05 -4.53
CA ALA A 215 18.06 7.82 -4.11
C ALA A 215 18.69 6.57 -4.74
N ALA A 216 18.94 6.57 -6.05
CA ALA A 216 19.61 5.47 -6.73
C ALA A 216 21.01 5.18 -6.18
N ALA A 217 21.80 6.22 -5.91
CA ALA A 217 23.13 6.10 -5.33
C ALA A 217 23.09 5.50 -3.91
N GLU A 218 22.12 5.91 -3.09
CA GLU A 218 21.91 5.37 -1.74
C GLU A 218 21.46 3.92 -1.75
N ILE A 219 20.52 3.55 -2.65
CA ILE A 219 20.10 2.15 -2.81
C ILE A 219 21.30 1.30 -3.22
N ALA A 220 22.12 1.77 -4.17
CA ALA A 220 23.32 1.05 -4.61
C ALA A 220 24.34 0.88 -3.47
N ALA A 221 24.56 1.91 -2.66
CA ALA A 221 25.41 1.82 -1.48
C ALA A 221 24.86 0.80 -0.47
N THR A 222 23.56 0.86 -0.18
CA THR A 222 22.87 -0.05 0.74
C THR A 222 22.92 -1.50 0.25
N MET A 223 22.76 -1.75 -1.05
CA MET A 223 22.93 -3.09 -1.63
C MET A 223 24.37 -3.61 -1.41
N ARG A 224 25.40 -2.78 -1.58
CA ARG A 224 26.78 -3.20 -1.30
C ARG A 224 26.97 -3.56 0.18
N GLU A 225 26.40 -2.76 1.09
CA GLU A 225 26.43 -3.04 2.54
C GLU A 225 25.65 -4.30 2.93
N CYS A 226 24.60 -4.65 2.19
CA CYS A 226 23.86 -5.89 2.37
C CYS A 226 24.66 -7.12 1.93
N GLY A 227 25.74 -6.95 1.15
CA GLY A 227 26.62 -8.04 0.75
C GLY A 227 26.24 -8.71 -0.57
N PHE A 228 25.61 -7.97 -1.48
CA PHE A 228 25.44 -8.36 -2.88
C PHE A 228 26.81 -8.47 -3.58
N ASP A 229 26.98 -9.47 -4.45
CA ASP A 229 28.24 -9.75 -5.13
C ASP A 229 28.51 -8.73 -6.26
N THR A 230 27.46 -8.23 -6.91
CA THR A 230 27.55 -7.12 -7.88
C THR A 230 26.42 -6.13 -7.68
N VAL A 231 26.73 -4.84 -7.83
CA VAL A 231 25.75 -3.74 -7.77
C VAL A 231 26.05 -2.73 -8.87
N ASP A 232 25.07 -2.48 -9.73
CA ASP A 232 25.20 -1.58 -10.90
C ASP A 232 23.95 -0.70 -11.06
N ILE A 233 24.12 0.48 -11.68
CA ILE A 233 23.00 1.32 -12.14
C ILE A 233 22.95 1.19 -13.66
N ASP A 234 21.88 0.61 -14.18
CA ASP A 234 21.80 0.19 -15.56
C ASP A 234 21.52 1.35 -16.54
N ALA A 235 21.46 1.05 -17.85
CA ALA A 235 21.32 2.06 -18.89
C ALA A 235 20.02 2.90 -18.83
N VAL A 236 19.00 2.46 -18.08
CA VAL A 236 17.78 3.23 -17.82
C VAL A 236 17.68 3.75 -16.39
N GLY A 237 18.70 3.51 -15.57
CA GLY A 237 18.77 3.98 -14.19
C GLY A 237 18.24 2.99 -13.16
N ASN A 238 17.89 1.75 -13.52
CA ASN A 238 17.51 0.77 -12.51
C ASN A 238 18.72 0.47 -11.63
N VAL A 239 18.52 0.31 -10.32
CA VAL A 239 19.58 -0.15 -9.42
C VAL A 239 19.48 -1.65 -9.28
N VAL A 240 20.52 -2.38 -9.73
CA VAL A 240 20.50 -3.83 -9.83
C VAL A 240 21.54 -4.42 -8.88
N GLY A 241 21.08 -5.23 -7.92
CA GLY A 241 21.91 -6.04 -7.04
C GLY A 241 21.79 -7.52 -7.38
N VAL A 242 22.92 -8.21 -7.57
CA VAL A 242 22.94 -9.68 -7.71
C VAL A 242 23.62 -10.33 -6.52
N TYR A 243 22.91 -11.23 -5.85
CA TYR A 243 23.42 -12.14 -4.84
C TYR A 243 23.51 -13.54 -5.45
N GLN A 244 24.71 -14.05 -5.65
CA GLN A 244 24.95 -15.31 -6.37
C GLN A 244 24.38 -16.50 -5.61
N GLY A 245 23.98 -17.52 -6.36
CA GLY A 245 23.71 -18.84 -5.79
C GLY A 245 25.02 -19.53 -5.37
N SER A 246 24.90 -20.73 -4.80
CA SER A 246 26.05 -21.61 -4.54
C SER A 246 26.78 -21.98 -5.82
N ASP A 247 26.07 -22.02 -6.95
CA ASP A 247 26.63 -22.05 -8.30
C ASP A 247 26.31 -20.72 -9.02
N PRO A 248 27.32 -19.92 -9.42
CA PRO A 248 27.11 -18.69 -10.20
C PRO A 248 26.40 -18.91 -11.55
N ALA A 249 26.42 -20.14 -12.08
CA ALA A 249 25.72 -20.49 -13.31
C ALA A 249 24.25 -20.85 -13.09
N ALA A 250 23.78 -20.98 -11.85
CA ALA A 250 22.39 -21.30 -11.54
C ALA A 250 21.41 -20.20 -12.05
N PRO A 251 20.13 -20.55 -12.28
CA PRO A 251 19.08 -19.56 -12.48
C PRO A 251 18.96 -18.60 -11.29
N ARG A 252 18.29 -17.47 -11.52
CA ARG A 252 18.02 -16.48 -10.46
C ARG A 252 16.53 -16.35 -10.19
N LEU A 253 16.17 -16.00 -8.96
CA LEU A 253 14.87 -15.41 -8.67
C LEU A 253 15.00 -13.89 -8.90
N LEU A 254 14.17 -13.33 -9.78
CA LEU A 254 14.07 -11.88 -9.93
C LEU A 254 13.07 -11.35 -8.89
N THR A 255 13.40 -10.24 -8.26
CA THR A 255 12.51 -9.55 -7.31
C THR A 255 12.86 -8.06 -7.30
N GLY A 256 11.98 -7.25 -6.73
CA GLY A 256 12.15 -5.82 -6.71
C GLY A 256 10.85 -5.09 -6.91
N SER A 257 10.94 -3.77 -6.93
CA SER A 257 9.86 -2.82 -7.20
C SER A 257 10.49 -1.44 -7.43
N HIS A 258 9.72 -0.38 -7.54
CA HIS A 258 10.20 0.93 -7.95
C HIS A 258 10.68 1.82 -6.79
N TYR A 259 11.44 2.87 -7.10
CA TYR A 259 11.93 3.83 -6.08
C TYR A 259 11.59 5.30 -6.40
N ASP A 260 11.04 5.58 -7.59
CA ASP A 260 10.40 6.85 -7.89
C ASP A 260 9.10 7.03 -7.09
N SER A 261 8.53 8.22 -7.12
CA SER A 261 7.27 8.48 -6.41
C SER A 261 6.36 9.44 -7.17
N VAL A 262 5.08 9.39 -6.83
CA VAL A 262 4.14 10.48 -7.11
C VAL A 262 4.52 11.77 -6.38
N ARG A 263 3.78 12.84 -6.66
CA ARG A 263 3.92 14.11 -5.93
C ARG A 263 3.31 14.01 -4.55
N ASN A 264 4.01 14.58 -3.57
CA ASN A 264 3.63 14.53 -2.16
C ASN A 264 3.25 13.10 -1.72
N ALA A 265 4.11 12.14 -2.07
CA ALA A 265 3.88 10.72 -1.90
C ALA A 265 4.02 10.26 -0.45
N GLY A 266 3.62 9.01 -0.23
CA GLY A 266 4.05 8.21 0.90
C GLY A 266 5.47 7.69 0.76
N LYS A 267 5.96 7.02 1.80
CA LYS A 267 7.38 6.62 1.92
C LYS A 267 7.63 5.13 1.64
N TYR A 268 6.58 4.33 1.37
CA TYR A 268 6.63 2.88 1.36
C TYR A 268 6.25 2.28 -0.01
N ASP A 269 5.39 2.97 -0.76
CA ASP A 269 5.03 2.67 -2.15
C ASP A 269 6.30 2.42 -3.00
N GLY A 270 6.35 1.27 -3.68
CA GLY A 270 7.54 0.71 -4.35
C GLY A 270 8.69 0.28 -3.43
N ARG A 271 9.07 1.14 -2.48
CA ARG A 271 10.33 1.05 -1.74
C ARG A 271 10.45 -0.21 -0.89
N ILE A 272 9.35 -0.66 -0.28
CA ILE A 272 9.40 -1.90 0.51
C ILE A 272 9.71 -3.11 -0.37
N GLY A 273 9.34 -3.07 -1.66
CA GLY A 273 9.49 -4.19 -2.59
C GLY A 273 10.93 -4.48 -2.98
N HIS A 274 11.84 -3.52 -2.86
CA HIS A 274 13.28 -3.77 -2.98
C HIS A 274 13.97 -3.85 -1.61
N PHE A 275 13.51 -3.16 -0.57
CA PHE A 275 14.15 -3.23 0.75
C PHE A 275 13.91 -4.54 1.53
N ILE A 276 12.74 -5.16 1.39
CA ILE A 276 12.45 -6.47 1.99
C ILE A 276 13.41 -7.56 1.48
N PRO A 277 13.55 -7.79 0.16
CA PRO A 277 14.53 -8.76 -0.33
C PRO A 277 15.98 -8.37 0.02
N MET A 278 16.32 -7.08 0.06
CA MET A 278 17.65 -6.64 0.54
C MET A 278 17.90 -7.03 2.01
N ALA A 279 16.90 -6.93 2.89
CA ALA A 279 17.01 -7.37 4.29
C ALA A 279 17.28 -8.88 4.39
N CYS A 280 16.60 -9.69 3.57
CA CYS A 280 16.84 -11.13 3.49
C CYS A 280 18.26 -11.46 2.96
N VAL A 281 18.71 -10.79 1.89
CA VAL A 281 20.08 -10.94 1.36
C VAL A 281 21.10 -10.61 2.44
N ARG A 282 20.91 -9.51 3.16
CA ARG A 282 21.79 -9.13 4.27
C ARG A 282 21.85 -10.17 5.37
N ALA A 283 20.70 -10.74 5.76
CA ALA A 283 20.64 -11.79 6.77
C ALA A 283 21.38 -13.05 6.31
N MET A 284 21.15 -13.50 5.07
CA MET A 284 21.84 -14.64 4.48
C MET A 284 23.35 -14.41 4.34
N HIS A 285 23.77 -13.23 3.88
CA HIS A 285 25.17 -12.88 3.72
C HIS A 285 25.91 -12.92 5.07
N ARG A 286 25.32 -12.33 6.12
CA ARG A 286 25.89 -12.37 7.48
C ARG A 286 25.98 -13.77 8.06
N ALA A 287 25.06 -14.65 7.68
CA ALA A 287 25.09 -16.07 8.05
C ALA A 287 26.02 -16.92 7.15
N GLY A 288 26.70 -16.32 6.15
CA GLY A 288 27.51 -17.05 5.18
C GLY A 288 26.70 -18.02 4.30
N ARG A 289 25.39 -17.81 4.17
CA ARG A 289 24.45 -18.72 3.52
C ARG A 289 24.24 -18.35 2.05
N ARG A 290 24.51 -19.29 1.14
CA ARG A 290 24.12 -19.20 -0.28
C ARG A 290 22.95 -20.17 -0.57
N LEU A 291 22.10 -19.80 -1.51
CA LEU A 291 20.97 -20.62 -1.97
C LEU A 291 21.37 -21.39 -3.25
N PRO A 292 20.66 -22.47 -3.64
CA PRO A 292 20.97 -23.19 -4.88
C PRO A 292 20.69 -22.38 -6.17
N PHE A 293 20.07 -21.21 -6.05
CA PHE A 293 19.82 -20.23 -7.10
C PHE A 293 20.29 -18.84 -6.62
N GLY A 294 20.53 -17.93 -7.56
CA GLY A 294 20.86 -16.53 -7.22
C GLY A 294 19.63 -15.66 -6.99
N LEU A 295 19.79 -14.50 -6.36
CA LEU A 295 18.77 -13.45 -6.30
C LEU A 295 19.24 -12.25 -7.12
N GLU A 296 18.35 -11.72 -7.95
CA GLU A 296 18.53 -10.42 -8.60
C GLU A 296 17.45 -9.49 -8.06
N VAL A 297 17.88 -8.46 -7.32
CA VAL A 297 17.00 -7.44 -6.76
C VAL A 297 17.13 -6.19 -7.63
N VAL A 298 16.01 -5.71 -8.16
CA VAL A 298 15.97 -4.51 -9.01
C VAL A 298 15.13 -3.44 -8.34
N ALA A 299 15.73 -2.29 -8.02
CA ALA A 299 14.98 -1.08 -7.75
C ALA A 299 14.70 -0.39 -9.09
N PHE A 300 13.47 -0.50 -9.58
CA PHE A 300 13.07 0.03 -10.88
C PHE A 300 13.03 1.57 -10.87
N ALA A 301 13.53 2.16 -11.94
CA ALA A 301 13.78 3.60 -11.98
C ALA A 301 12.52 4.45 -12.15
N GLU A 302 11.47 3.92 -12.76
CA GLU A 302 10.24 4.68 -13.02
C GLU A 302 9.10 3.68 -13.27
N GLU A 303 8.16 3.65 -12.34
CA GLU A 303 6.86 2.98 -12.46
C GLU A 303 5.76 4.01 -12.73
N GLU A 304 5.72 5.12 -11.99
CA GLU A 304 4.53 5.97 -11.84
C GLU A 304 4.21 6.84 -13.09
N GLY A 305 5.20 7.06 -13.96
CA GLY A 305 5.13 7.90 -15.15
C GLY A 305 4.95 9.40 -14.85
N GLN A 306 5.57 9.92 -13.78
CA GLN A 306 5.29 11.28 -13.31
C GLN A 306 6.00 12.39 -14.09
N ARG A 307 7.26 12.16 -14.46
CA ARG A 307 8.05 13.15 -15.21
C ARG A 307 7.77 13.06 -16.71
N TYR A 308 7.75 11.83 -17.21
CA TYR A 308 7.46 11.49 -18.61
C TYR A 308 6.30 10.49 -18.63
N LYS A 309 5.49 10.51 -19.70
CA LYS A 309 4.38 9.55 -19.91
C LYS A 309 4.92 8.19 -20.37
N ALA A 310 5.78 7.60 -19.54
CA ALA A 310 6.55 6.40 -19.76
C ALA A 310 6.50 5.50 -18.51
N THR A 311 5.28 5.16 -18.07
CA THR A 311 5.03 4.19 -16.99
C THR A 311 5.74 2.86 -17.28
N PHE A 312 6.27 2.21 -16.25
CA PHE A 312 7.03 0.96 -16.33
C PHE A 312 8.27 1.02 -17.25
N LEU A 313 8.95 2.16 -17.28
CA LEU A 313 10.12 2.35 -18.15
C LEU A 313 11.24 1.37 -17.78
N GLY A 314 11.49 1.20 -16.47
CA GLY A 314 12.55 0.35 -15.94
C GLY A 314 12.34 -1.13 -16.27
N SER A 315 11.19 -1.67 -15.90
CA SER A 315 10.80 -3.06 -16.18
C SER A 315 10.53 -3.30 -17.67
N GLY A 316 10.05 -2.30 -18.40
CA GLY A 316 9.92 -2.32 -19.86
C GLY A 316 11.27 -2.54 -20.57
N ALA A 317 12.37 -1.97 -20.06
CA ALA A 317 13.70 -2.24 -20.60
C ALA A 317 14.12 -3.71 -20.40
N LEU A 318 13.80 -4.30 -19.24
CA LEU A 318 14.15 -5.70 -18.95
C LEU A 318 13.35 -6.71 -19.79
N THR A 319 12.14 -6.35 -20.22
CA THR A 319 11.28 -7.20 -21.04
C THR A 319 11.42 -6.96 -22.55
N GLY A 320 12.11 -5.86 -22.94
CA GLY A 320 12.25 -5.43 -24.33
C GLY A 320 11.06 -4.61 -24.84
N ALA A 321 10.20 -4.12 -23.94
CA ALA A 321 9.03 -3.30 -24.23
C ALA A 321 9.30 -1.78 -24.18
N PHE A 322 10.56 -1.36 -23.94
CA PHE A 322 10.95 0.05 -23.96
C PHE A 322 10.62 0.70 -25.31
N LYS A 323 9.93 1.84 -25.30
CA LYS A 323 9.51 2.53 -26.52
C LYS A 323 10.54 3.59 -26.92
N ALA A 324 11.11 3.47 -28.12
CA ALA A 324 12.11 4.40 -28.62
C ALA A 324 11.64 5.88 -28.62
N ALA A 325 10.36 6.11 -28.88
CA ALA A 325 9.75 7.44 -28.88
C ALA A 325 9.80 8.14 -27.52
N TRP A 326 9.97 7.42 -26.41
CA TRP A 326 10.09 8.02 -25.08
C TRP A 326 11.34 8.87 -24.94
N LEU A 327 12.43 8.53 -25.63
CA LEU A 327 13.70 9.28 -25.56
C LEU A 327 13.54 10.74 -25.99
N ASP A 328 12.63 11.01 -26.91
CA ASP A 328 12.40 12.35 -27.46
C ASP A 328 11.21 13.06 -26.76
N GLN A 329 10.56 12.41 -25.80
CA GLN A 329 9.51 13.02 -25.00
C GLN A 329 10.13 14.10 -24.08
N GLN A 330 9.46 15.25 -23.99
CA GLN A 330 9.85 16.35 -23.11
C GLN A 330 9.02 16.35 -21.83
N ASP A 331 9.64 16.76 -20.72
CA ASP A 331 8.94 17.08 -19.48
C ASP A 331 8.33 18.49 -19.53
N ARG A 332 7.80 18.96 -18.39
CA ARG A 332 7.14 20.28 -18.29
C ARG A 332 8.07 21.46 -18.56
N ASP A 333 9.37 21.27 -18.36
CA ASP A 333 10.40 22.30 -18.48
C ASP A 333 11.11 22.23 -19.84
N GLY A 334 10.64 21.36 -20.73
CA GLY A 334 11.17 21.16 -22.08
C GLY A 334 12.40 20.26 -22.13
N ILE A 335 12.76 19.57 -21.05
CA ILE A 335 13.92 18.68 -21.01
C ILE A 335 13.52 17.32 -21.60
N SER A 336 14.20 16.90 -22.67
CA SER A 336 13.96 15.58 -23.25
C SER A 336 14.45 14.46 -22.32
N MET A 337 13.80 13.29 -22.36
CA MET A 337 14.27 12.13 -21.60
C MET A 337 15.71 11.78 -21.95
N ARG A 338 16.10 11.89 -23.22
CA ARG A 338 17.47 11.68 -23.67
C ARG A 338 18.46 12.63 -23.00
N ASP A 339 18.11 13.90 -22.85
CA ASP A 339 18.97 14.89 -22.18
C ASP A 339 19.02 14.65 -20.67
N ALA A 340 17.92 14.24 -20.05
CA ALA A 340 17.90 13.83 -18.65
C ALA A 340 18.80 12.59 -18.40
N MET A 341 18.73 11.58 -19.27
CA MET A 341 19.61 10.41 -19.24
C MET A 341 21.08 10.79 -19.37
N ARG A 342 21.43 11.63 -20.35
CA ARG A 342 22.81 12.13 -20.52
C ARG A 342 23.28 12.93 -19.32
N HIS A 343 22.43 13.79 -18.76
CA HIS A 343 22.75 14.55 -17.55
C HIS A 343 22.99 13.64 -16.34
N ALA A 344 22.25 12.51 -16.26
CA ALA A 344 22.46 11.47 -15.27
C ALA A 344 23.70 10.59 -15.51
N GLY A 345 24.43 10.79 -16.63
CA GLY A 345 25.57 9.97 -17.00
C GLY A 345 25.20 8.62 -17.65
N LEU A 346 23.94 8.44 -18.03
CA LEU A 346 23.45 7.25 -18.71
C LEU A 346 23.69 7.34 -20.23
N PRO A 347 23.82 6.22 -20.96
CA PRO A 347 24.14 6.21 -22.39
C PRO A 347 23.12 6.96 -23.27
N ALA A 348 21.84 6.90 -22.90
CA ALA A 348 20.72 7.52 -23.63
C ALA A 348 20.59 7.04 -25.10
N ASP A 349 20.96 5.79 -25.37
CA ASP A 349 20.86 5.14 -26.68
C ASP A 349 20.12 3.79 -26.62
N LEU A 350 19.54 3.40 -27.76
CA LEU A 350 18.74 2.18 -27.86
C LEU A 350 19.55 0.88 -27.74
N PRO A 351 20.78 0.76 -28.30
CA PRO A 351 21.58 -0.45 -28.12
C PRO A 351 21.87 -0.78 -26.64
N ALA A 352 22.26 0.21 -25.83
CA ALA A 352 22.52 0.01 -24.41
C ALA A 352 21.25 -0.40 -23.65
N ILE A 353 20.11 0.23 -23.96
CA ILE A 353 18.81 -0.12 -23.34
C ILE A 353 18.37 -1.53 -23.76
N ALA A 354 18.51 -1.88 -25.04
CA ALA A 354 18.15 -3.20 -25.54
C ALA A 354 19.00 -4.33 -24.94
N ALA A 355 20.25 -4.03 -24.57
CA ALA A 355 21.14 -4.97 -23.89
C ALA A 355 20.68 -5.33 -22.45
N LEU A 356 19.78 -4.53 -21.86
CA LEU A 356 19.20 -4.82 -20.54
C LEU A 356 18.18 -5.97 -20.57
N ARG A 357 17.69 -6.36 -21.75
CA ARG A 357 16.67 -7.38 -21.87
C ARG A 357 17.12 -8.69 -21.22
N ARG A 358 16.33 -9.17 -20.26
CA ARG A 358 16.59 -10.44 -19.57
C ARG A 358 16.18 -11.61 -20.45
N ASN A 359 16.96 -12.69 -20.37
CA ASN A 359 16.59 -13.98 -20.94
C ASN A 359 15.76 -14.75 -19.90
N PRO A 360 14.45 -14.98 -20.11
CA PRO A 360 13.59 -15.64 -19.12
C PRO A 360 14.08 -17.03 -18.69
N ALA A 361 14.78 -17.76 -19.57
CA ALA A 361 15.34 -19.08 -19.25
C ALA A 361 16.42 -19.05 -18.16
N ARG A 362 16.90 -17.86 -17.77
CA ARG A 362 17.86 -17.66 -16.66
C ARG A 362 17.17 -17.35 -15.33
N TYR A 363 15.83 -17.32 -15.30
CA TYR A 363 15.07 -16.94 -14.12
C TYR A 363 14.04 -18.00 -13.71
N LEU A 364 13.83 -18.14 -12.40
CA LEU A 364 12.78 -18.97 -11.81
C LEU A 364 11.40 -18.30 -11.88
N GLY A 365 11.38 -16.98 -12.11
CA GLY A 365 10.20 -16.13 -12.11
C GLY A 365 10.50 -14.79 -11.46
N PHE A 366 9.45 -13.99 -11.28
CA PHE A 366 9.46 -12.71 -10.60
C PHE A 366 8.57 -12.76 -9.34
N VAL A 367 9.06 -12.25 -8.22
CA VAL A 367 8.19 -12.02 -7.05
C VAL A 367 8.36 -10.60 -6.56
N GLU A 368 7.25 -9.96 -6.21
CA GLU A 368 7.23 -8.57 -5.75
C GLU A 368 6.44 -8.47 -4.44
N VAL A 369 7.02 -7.76 -3.47
CA VAL A 369 6.33 -7.42 -2.23
C VAL A 369 5.94 -5.96 -2.34
N HIS A 370 4.70 -5.63 -1.99
CA HIS A 370 4.21 -4.27 -2.12
C HIS A 370 3.22 -3.94 -1.02
N ILE A 371 3.01 -2.66 -0.71
CA ILE A 371 1.87 -2.28 0.12
C ILE A 371 0.58 -2.52 -0.67
N GLU A 372 -0.52 -2.84 0.00
CA GLU A 372 -1.80 -3.09 -0.69
C GLU A 372 -2.29 -1.86 -1.47
N GLN A 373 -2.00 -0.65 -0.97
CA GLN A 373 -2.56 0.63 -1.46
C GLN A 373 -4.09 0.70 -1.37
N GLY A 374 -4.69 -0.17 -0.55
CA GLY A 374 -6.12 -0.32 -0.38
C GLY A 374 -6.50 -0.71 1.06
N PRO A 375 -7.79 -0.63 1.38
CA PRO A 375 -8.26 -0.78 2.75
C PRO A 375 -8.52 -2.23 3.17
N VAL A 376 -8.36 -3.23 2.31
CA VAL A 376 -8.87 -4.60 2.54
C VAL A 376 -8.15 -5.27 3.71
N LEU A 377 -6.83 -5.37 3.66
CA LEU A 377 -6.02 -5.97 4.74
C LEU A 377 -6.13 -5.16 6.03
N ASN A 378 -6.22 -3.83 5.91
CA ASN A 378 -6.47 -2.94 7.05
C ASN A 378 -7.83 -3.26 7.71
N ALA A 379 -8.90 -3.34 6.92
CA ALA A 379 -10.25 -3.66 7.39
C ALA A 379 -10.40 -5.11 7.86
N LEU A 380 -9.49 -6.01 7.47
CA LEU A 380 -9.46 -7.41 7.92
C LEU A 380 -8.52 -7.66 9.11
N ASP A 381 -7.74 -6.65 9.54
CA ASP A 381 -6.63 -6.80 10.50
C ASP A 381 -5.66 -7.93 10.12
N LEU A 382 -5.42 -8.09 8.82
CA LEU A 382 -4.47 -9.05 8.29
C LEU A 382 -3.19 -8.31 7.88
N PRO A 383 -2.00 -8.75 8.31
CA PRO A 383 -0.76 -8.04 7.99
C PRO A 383 -0.31 -8.30 6.54
N LEU A 384 -0.68 -9.45 5.97
CA LEU A 384 -0.22 -9.92 4.66
C LEU A 384 -1.39 -10.43 3.81
N GLY A 385 -1.31 -10.23 2.49
CA GLY A 385 -2.29 -10.72 1.52
C GLY A 385 -1.62 -11.35 0.29
N ILE A 386 -2.17 -12.47 -0.18
CA ILE A 386 -1.66 -13.18 -1.35
C ILE A 386 -2.35 -12.63 -2.61
N VAL A 387 -1.59 -12.02 -3.52
CA VAL A 387 -2.18 -11.38 -4.70
C VAL A 387 -2.64 -12.43 -5.71
N THR A 388 -3.86 -12.30 -6.21
CA THR A 388 -4.47 -13.20 -7.22
C THR A 388 -4.15 -12.79 -8.64
N SER A 389 -4.32 -11.51 -8.93
CA SER A 389 -3.96 -10.88 -10.20
C SER A 389 -3.77 -9.39 -10.01
N ILE A 390 -3.03 -8.77 -10.90
CA ILE A 390 -3.13 -7.34 -11.14
C ILE A 390 -4.26 -7.11 -12.13
N ASN A 391 -5.21 -6.25 -11.77
CA ASN A 391 -6.44 -6.07 -12.53
C ASN A 391 -6.17 -5.61 -13.97
N ALA A 392 -6.88 -6.23 -14.92
CA ALA A 392 -7.00 -5.68 -16.27
C ALA A 392 -7.67 -4.31 -16.19
N SER A 393 -7.23 -3.36 -17.00
CA SER A 393 -7.85 -2.03 -17.06
C SER A 393 -8.15 -1.57 -18.48
N VAL A 394 -9.15 -0.71 -18.61
CA VAL A 394 -9.44 0.03 -19.83
C VAL A 394 -9.87 1.43 -19.45
N ARG A 395 -9.29 2.43 -20.11
CA ARG A 395 -9.68 3.83 -19.97
C ARG A 395 -10.22 4.36 -21.28
N CYS A 396 -11.29 5.14 -21.17
CA CYS A 396 -11.90 5.82 -22.29
C CYS A 396 -12.09 7.30 -21.95
N VAL A 397 -12.04 8.16 -22.96
CA VAL A 397 -12.49 9.55 -22.88
C VAL A 397 -13.61 9.73 -23.89
N GLY A 398 -14.70 10.36 -23.46
CA GLY A 398 -15.88 10.55 -24.29
C GLY A 398 -16.44 11.96 -24.19
N GLU A 399 -17.33 12.27 -25.14
CA GLU A 399 -18.11 13.49 -25.13
C GLU A 399 -19.54 13.17 -25.56
N ILE A 400 -20.53 13.57 -24.75
CA ILE A 400 -21.94 13.58 -25.14
C ILE A 400 -22.26 14.96 -25.69
N ILE A 401 -22.91 15.00 -26.86
CA ILE A 401 -23.23 16.19 -27.64
C ILE A 401 -24.75 16.30 -27.78
N GLY A 402 -25.31 17.27 -27.07
CA GLY A 402 -26.70 17.67 -27.10
C GLY A 402 -26.90 19.03 -27.77
N MET A 403 -27.74 19.86 -27.16
CA MET A 403 -28.03 21.21 -27.65
C MET A 403 -28.19 22.17 -26.48
N ALA A 404 -27.38 23.23 -26.48
CA ALA A 404 -27.50 24.29 -25.49
C ALA A 404 -28.80 25.08 -25.72
N SER A 405 -29.56 25.32 -24.66
CA SER A 405 -30.80 26.09 -24.72
C SER A 405 -31.11 26.77 -23.39
N HIS A 406 -32.03 27.73 -23.37
CA HIS A 406 -32.34 28.47 -22.14
C HIS A 406 -33.08 27.59 -21.12
N ALA A 407 -32.58 27.52 -19.88
CA ALA A 407 -33.06 26.60 -18.86
C ALA A 407 -34.48 26.92 -18.36
N GLY A 408 -34.95 28.16 -18.46
CA GLY A 408 -36.29 28.55 -18.02
C GLY A 408 -37.37 28.41 -19.09
N THR A 409 -37.01 28.54 -20.37
CA THR A 409 -37.99 28.64 -21.48
C THR A 409 -38.03 27.40 -22.36
N THR A 410 -37.05 26.49 -22.23
CA THR A 410 -37.07 25.21 -22.95
C THR A 410 -37.88 24.18 -22.16
N PRO A 411 -39.04 23.69 -22.66
CA PRO A 411 -39.83 22.66 -22.00
C PRO A 411 -39.04 21.36 -21.83
N MET A 412 -39.30 20.60 -20.77
CA MET A 412 -38.52 19.40 -20.42
C MET A 412 -38.47 18.35 -21.54
N ASN A 413 -39.59 18.13 -22.23
CA ASN A 413 -39.72 17.16 -23.32
C ASN A 413 -38.98 17.56 -24.62
N ALA A 414 -38.50 18.81 -24.71
CA ALA A 414 -37.77 19.34 -25.87
C ALA A 414 -36.25 19.40 -25.63
N ARG A 415 -35.78 19.13 -24.42
CA ARG A 415 -34.35 19.26 -24.07
C ARG A 415 -33.51 18.13 -24.67
N ARG A 416 -32.30 18.50 -25.07
CA ARG A 416 -31.21 17.59 -25.45
C ARG A 416 -30.04 17.83 -24.51
N ASP A 417 -30.26 17.47 -23.24
CA ASP A 417 -29.36 17.75 -22.14
C ASP A 417 -28.24 16.70 -22.05
N ALA A 418 -27.01 17.12 -22.35
CA ALA A 418 -25.83 16.27 -22.35
C ALA A 418 -25.36 15.89 -20.94
N ALA A 419 -25.51 16.78 -19.95
CA ALA A 419 -25.04 16.53 -18.59
C ALA A 419 -25.91 15.49 -17.89
N CYS A 420 -27.23 15.57 -18.05
CA CYS A 420 -28.13 14.54 -17.51
C CYS A 420 -27.88 13.16 -18.14
N ALA A 421 -27.52 13.09 -19.42
CA ALA A 421 -27.16 11.82 -20.06
C ALA A 421 -25.85 11.25 -19.50
N ALA A 422 -24.84 12.09 -19.25
CA ALA A 422 -23.60 11.68 -18.63
C ALA A 422 -23.83 11.19 -17.17
N ALA A 423 -24.73 11.84 -16.42
CA ALA A 423 -25.11 11.39 -15.09
C ALA A 423 -25.78 10.00 -15.10
N GLU A 424 -26.69 9.74 -16.05
CA GLU A 424 -27.28 8.40 -16.22
C GLU A 424 -26.22 7.33 -16.53
N LEU A 425 -25.24 7.65 -17.39
CA LEU A 425 -24.13 6.75 -17.71
C LEU A 425 -23.26 6.45 -16.48
N ALA A 426 -22.90 7.49 -15.70
CA ALA A 426 -22.07 7.34 -14.52
C ALA A 426 -22.73 6.40 -13.49
N LEU A 427 -24.02 6.61 -13.21
CA LEU A 427 -24.78 5.77 -12.30
C LEU A 427 -24.97 4.34 -12.85
N PHE A 428 -25.06 4.16 -14.17
CA PHE A 428 -25.08 2.82 -14.76
C PHE A 428 -23.75 2.10 -14.55
N LEU A 429 -22.63 2.75 -14.87
CA LEU A 429 -21.29 2.15 -14.75
C LEU A 429 -21.04 1.68 -13.31
N GLU A 430 -21.32 2.53 -12.33
CA GLU A 430 -21.21 2.21 -10.90
C GLU A 430 -22.00 0.94 -10.55
N ARG A 431 -23.30 0.90 -10.88
CA ARG A 431 -24.15 -0.27 -10.61
C ARG A 431 -23.68 -1.53 -11.34
N ARG A 432 -23.22 -1.39 -12.58
CA ARG A 432 -22.80 -2.53 -13.41
C ARG A 432 -21.51 -3.15 -12.92
N ALA A 433 -20.55 -2.32 -12.50
CA ALA A 433 -19.29 -2.79 -11.94
C ALA A 433 -19.50 -3.43 -10.56
N ALA A 434 -20.30 -2.80 -9.68
CA ALA A 434 -20.61 -3.35 -8.36
C ALA A 434 -21.33 -4.71 -8.39
N ALA A 435 -22.01 -5.03 -9.50
CA ALA A 435 -22.66 -6.33 -9.71
C ALA A 435 -21.72 -7.42 -10.28
N ASP A 436 -20.45 -7.11 -10.55
CA ASP A 436 -19.49 -7.96 -11.29
C ASP A 436 -18.32 -8.45 -10.44
N GLY A 437 -18.58 -8.86 -9.19
CA GLY A 437 -17.54 -9.30 -8.26
C GLY A 437 -16.57 -8.15 -7.93
N ASP A 438 -15.27 -8.37 -8.09
CA ASP A 438 -14.23 -7.40 -7.74
C ASP A 438 -13.93 -6.37 -8.85
N SER A 439 -14.82 -6.22 -9.83
CA SER A 439 -14.71 -5.18 -10.85
C SER A 439 -15.03 -3.80 -10.27
N VAL A 440 -14.31 -2.78 -10.74
CA VAL A 440 -14.56 -1.38 -10.39
C VAL A 440 -14.75 -0.54 -11.64
N GLY A 441 -15.63 0.45 -11.56
CA GLY A 441 -15.95 1.36 -12.66
C GLY A 441 -16.08 2.79 -12.13
N THR A 442 -15.33 3.71 -12.73
CA THR A 442 -15.27 5.10 -12.24
C THR A 442 -15.38 6.09 -13.39
N VAL A 443 -16.20 7.13 -13.19
CA VAL A 443 -16.19 8.35 -14.01
C VAL A 443 -15.39 9.41 -13.24
N GLY A 444 -14.10 9.50 -13.52
CA GLY A 444 -13.17 10.40 -12.81
C GLY A 444 -13.15 11.83 -13.34
N LEU A 445 -13.53 12.02 -14.61
CA LEU A 445 -13.72 13.32 -15.25
C LEU A 445 -15.18 13.46 -15.64
N LEU A 446 -15.80 14.58 -15.26
CA LEU A 446 -17.15 14.95 -15.69
C LEU A 446 -17.24 16.47 -15.82
N GLU A 447 -17.18 16.99 -17.04
CA GLU A 447 -17.02 18.42 -17.33
C GLU A 447 -18.14 18.91 -18.26
N VAL A 448 -18.71 20.08 -17.97
CA VAL A 448 -19.56 20.84 -18.88
C VAL A 448 -18.78 22.07 -19.35
N PRO A 449 -18.14 22.02 -20.54
CA PRO A 449 -17.27 23.09 -20.98
C PRO A 449 -18.03 24.41 -21.13
N GLY A 450 -17.59 25.45 -20.43
CA GLY A 450 -18.25 26.77 -20.44
C GLY A 450 -19.68 26.76 -19.89
N GLY A 451 -19.97 25.85 -18.94
CA GLY A 451 -21.30 25.72 -18.34
C GLY A 451 -21.81 27.02 -17.69
N SER A 452 -23.13 27.23 -17.76
CA SER A 452 -23.82 28.34 -17.10
C SER A 452 -25.07 27.83 -16.39
N ILE A 453 -25.38 28.39 -15.22
CA ILE A 453 -26.50 27.97 -14.35
C ILE A 453 -27.84 28.01 -15.09
N ASN A 454 -28.03 28.95 -16.02
CA ASN A 454 -29.29 29.17 -16.74
C ASN A 454 -29.32 28.56 -18.16
N VAL A 455 -28.38 27.67 -18.50
CA VAL A 455 -28.28 27.04 -19.82
C VAL A 455 -28.33 25.52 -19.69
N VAL A 456 -29.23 24.88 -20.42
CA VAL A 456 -29.25 23.42 -20.59
C VAL A 456 -27.91 22.98 -21.22
N PRO A 457 -27.13 22.07 -20.60
CA PRO A 457 -25.83 21.67 -21.12
C PRO A 457 -25.89 21.04 -22.51
N GLY A 458 -25.27 21.71 -23.49
CA GLY A 458 -25.17 21.22 -24.87
C GLY A 458 -24.03 20.21 -25.09
N ARG A 459 -23.06 20.14 -24.18
CA ARG A 459 -21.95 19.18 -24.23
C ARG A 459 -21.56 18.75 -22.83
N CYS A 460 -21.10 17.52 -22.69
CA CYS A 460 -20.48 17.03 -21.47
C CYS A 460 -19.33 16.08 -21.83
N ARG A 461 -18.13 16.37 -21.34
CA ARG A 461 -16.94 15.53 -21.50
C ARG A 461 -16.80 14.65 -20.26
N PHE A 462 -16.41 13.41 -20.47
CA PHE A 462 -16.27 12.46 -19.38
C PHE A 462 -15.14 11.45 -19.62
N SER A 463 -14.72 10.77 -18.56
CA SER A 463 -13.84 9.60 -18.65
C SER A 463 -14.54 8.35 -18.13
N LEU A 464 -14.06 7.19 -18.55
CA LEU A 464 -14.37 5.89 -17.94
C LEU A 464 -13.04 5.24 -17.55
N ASP A 465 -12.89 4.78 -16.30
CA ASP A 465 -11.82 3.88 -15.85
C ASP A 465 -12.51 2.61 -15.35
N ILE A 466 -12.30 1.49 -16.05
CA ILE A 466 -12.88 0.19 -15.72
C ILE A 466 -11.73 -0.76 -15.43
N ARG A 467 -11.75 -1.40 -14.27
CA ARG A 467 -10.78 -2.41 -13.87
C ARG A 467 -11.48 -3.69 -13.43
N ALA A 468 -10.89 -4.84 -13.73
CA ALA A 468 -11.43 -6.14 -13.34
C ALA A 468 -10.32 -7.20 -13.16
N PRO A 469 -10.55 -8.25 -12.35
CA PRO A 469 -9.57 -9.32 -12.12
C PRO A 469 -9.07 -10.04 -13.36
N ASN A 470 -9.87 -10.09 -14.43
CA ASN A 470 -9.49 -10.67 -15.70
C ASN A 470 -10.03 -9.88 -16.91
N ASN A 471 -9.45 -10.17 -18.08
CA ASN A 471 -9.77 -9.49 -19.33
C ASN A 471 -11.25 -9.64 -19.74
N ALA A 472 -11.84 -10.82 -19.55
CA ALA A 472 -13.20 -11.11 -19.98
C ALA A 472 -14.24 -10.30 -19.18
N GLN A 473 -14.06 -10.21 -17.85
CA GLN A 473 -14.91 -9.37 -16.99
C GLN A 473 -14.83 -7.89 -17.36
N ARG A 474 -13.61 -7.34 -17.50
CA ARG A 474 -13.40 -5.96 -17.95
C ARG A 474 -14.11 -5.69 -19.28
N ASP A 475 -13.95 -6.60 -20.24
CA ASP A 475 -14.50 -6.44 -21.58
C ASP A 475 -16.03 -6.51 -21.60
N ALA A 476 -16.63 -7.34 -20.73
CA ALA A 476 -18.08 -7.37 -20.52
C ALA A 476 -18.61 -6.05 -19.93
N VAL A 477 -17.99 -5.54 -18.85
CA VAL A 477 -18.40 -4.27 -18.23
C VAL A 477 -18.30 -3.10 -19.22
N LEU A 478 -17.22 -3.04 -20.02
CA LEU A 478 -17.06 -2.03 -21.07
C LEU A 478 -18.13 -2.18 -22.16
N ALA A 479 -18.40 -3.40 -22.62
CA ALA A 479 -19.40 -3.65 -23.67
C ALA A 479 -20.80 -3.22 -23.20
N ASP A 480 -21.16 -3.54 -21.96
CA ASP A 480 -22.45 -3.16 -21.37
C ASP A 480 -22.55 -1.64 -21.21
N THR A 481 -21.48 -0.98 -20.76
CA THR A 481 -21.43 0.48 -20.62
C THR A 481 -21.52 1.20 -21.96
N ARG A 482 -20.89 0.66 -23.01
CA ARG A 482 -21.02 1.19 -24.38
C ARG A 482 -22.44 1.02 -24.92
N THR A 483 -23.08 -0.11 -24.65
CA THR A 483 -24.46 -0.38 -25.04
C THR A 483 -25.41 0.58 -24.35
N GLU A 484 -25.24 0.80 -23.05
CA GLU A 484 -26.07 1.74 -22.30
C GLU A 484 -25.85 3.19 -22.76
N LEU A 485 -24.61 3.62 -22.99
CA LEU A 485 -24.32 4.95 -23.55
C LEU A 485 -25.08 5.19 -24.86
N ALA A 486 -25.08 4.19 -25.75
CA ALA A 486 -25.83 4.27 -27.00
C ALA A 486 -27.35 4.35 -26.76
N ALA A 487 -27.89 3.56 -25.84
CA ALA A 487 -29.31 3.55 -25.49
C ALA A 487 -29.76 4.89 -24.87
N ILE A 488 -29.01 5.44 -23.92
CA ILE A 488 -29.25 6.75 -23.30
C ILE A 488 -29.26 7.84 -24.38
N CYS A 489 -28.25 7.87 -25.25
CA CYS A 489 -28.15 8.89 -26.30
C CYS A 489 -29.29 8.77 -27.32
N ALA A 490 -29.68 7.56 -27.71
CA ALA A 490 -30.82 7.35 -28.61
C ALA A 490 -32.13 7.84 -27.98
N ARG A 491 -32.42 7.44 -26.73
CA ARG A 491 -33.62 7.87 -25.99
C ARG A 491 -33.69 9.38 -25.82
N ARG A 492 -32.55 10.04 -25.56
CA ARG A 492 -32.45 11.49 -25.34
C ARG A 492 -32.19 12.31 -26.62
N LYS A 493 -32.10 11.66 -27.80
CA LYS A 493 -31.80 12.29 -29.10
C LYS A 493 -30.48 13.07 -29.10
N LEU A 494 -29.44 12.49 -28.51
CA LEU A 494 -28.09 13.01 -28.38
C LEU A 494 -27.12 12.26 -29.31
N ARG A 495 -25.93 12.82 -29.50
CA ARG A 495 -24.79 12.14 -30.14
C ARG A 495 -23.69 11.94 -29.09
N PHE A 496 -22.76 11.03 -29.35
CA PHE A 496 -21.58 10.88 -28.50
C PHE A 496 -20.35 10.46 -29.30
N THR A 497 -19.18 10.73 -28.72
CA THR A 497 -17.90 10.10 -29.07
C THR A 497 -17.38 9.34 -27.85
N LEU A 498 -16.64 8.26 -28.10
CA LEU A 498 -15.93 7.52 -27.07
C LEU A 498 -14.65 6.94 -27.67
N GLU A 499 -13.52 7.40 -27.16
CA GLU A 499 -12.19 6.97 -27.58
C GLU A 499 -11.56 6.14 -26.46
N GLN A 500 -11.06 4.96 -26.79
CA GLN A 500 -10.27 4.15 -25.85
C GLN A 500 -8.84 4.69 -25.84
N THR A 501 -8.40 5.21 -24.70
CA THR A 501 -7.07 5.82 -24.55
C THR A 501 -6.03 4.86 -23.98
N MET A 502 -6.47 3.81 -23.27
CA MET A 502 -5.60 2.83 -22.63
C MET A 502 -6.31 1.49 -22.52
N ARG A 503 -5.55 0.39 -22.62
CA ARG A 503 -6.02 -0.96 -22.36
C ARG A 503 -4.84 -1.81 -21.91
N GLU A 504 -4.94 -2.34 -20.70
CA GLU A 504 -3.92 -3.21 -20.11
C GLU A 504 -4.51 -4.56 -19.76
N GLN A 505 -3.78 -5.63 -20.08
CA GLN A 505 -4.20 -6.99 -19.74
C GLN A 505 -4.07 -7.25 -18.24
N ALA A 506 -4.90 -8.15 -17.70
CA ALA A 506 -4.68 -8.67 -16.35
C ALA A 506 -3.35 -9.42 -16.30
N ALA A 507 -2.60 -9.23 -15.21
CA ALA A 507 -1.40 -10.01 -14.92
C ALA A 507 -1.72 -10.98 -13.79
N THR A 508 -2.15 -12.19 -14.14
CA THR A 508 -2.50 -13.24 -13.17
C THR A 508 -1.24 -13.74 -12.47
N SER A 509 -1.32 -13.94 -11.16
CA SER A 509 -0.25 -14.59 -10.40
C SER A 509 -0.06 -16.03 -10.88
N ASP A 510 1.18 -16.46 -11.04
CA ASP A 510 1.54 -17.83 -11.33
C ASP A 510 1.08 -18.74 -10.18
N PRO A 511 0.30 -19.80 -10.46
CA PRO A 511 -0.25 -20.65 -9.40
C PRO A 511 0.82 -21.29 -8.49
N ALA A 512 1.99 -21.65 -9.03
CA ALA A 512 3.04 -22.29 -8.24
C ALA A 512 3.74 -21.28 -7.32
N LEU A 513 4.02 -20.07 -7.80
CA LEU A 513 4.58 -18.99 -6.96
C LEU A 513 3.55 -18.50 -5.93
N GLN A 514 2.27 -18.39 -6.31
CA GLN A 514 1.20 -18.04 -5.39
C GLN A 514 1.07 -19.06 -4.25
N GLN A 515 1.10 -20.35 -4.57
CA GLN A 515 1.07 -21.40 -3.54
C GLN A 515 2.30 -21.35 -2.63
N ARG A 516 3.46 -20.87 -3.12
CA ARG A 516 4.64 -20.64 -2.26
C ARG A 516 4.41 -19.48 -1.31
N TRP A 517 3.75 -18.41 -1.74
CA TRP A 517 3.30 -17.34 -0.82
C TRP A 517 2.32 -17.85 0.23
N GLU A 518 1.35 -18.68 -0.16
CA GLU A 518 0.43 -19.31 0.80
C GLU A 518 1.18 -20.12 1.86
N ARG A 519 2.13 -20.97 1.45
CA ARG A 519 2.96 -21.74 2.39
C ARG A 519 3.79 -20.84 3.29
N ALA A 520 4.35 -19.76 2.75
CA ALA A 520 5.15 -18.80 3.52
C ALA A 520 4.30 -18.09 4.58
N VAL A 521 3.11 -17.58 4.23
CA VAL A 521 2.18 -16.93 5.17
C VAL A 521 1.66 -17.93 6.21
N ALA A 522 1.31 -19.15 5.79
CA ALA A 522 0.87 -20.20 6.69
C ALA A 522 1.96 -20.62 7.70
N ALA A 523 3.24 -20.64 7.30
CA ALA A 523 4.36 -20.93 8.18
C ALA A 523 4.53 -19.89 9.30
N LEU A 524 4.08 -18.65 9.07
CA LEU A 524 4.00 -17.62 10.10
C LEU A 524 2.82 -17.81 11.06
N GLY A 525 1.94 -18.78 10.80
CA GLY A 525 0.73 -19.03 11.57
C GLY A 525 -0.37 -17.99 11.35
N LEU A 526 -0.35 -17.31 10.20
CA LEU A 526 -1.32 -16.28 9.81
C LEU A 526 -2.44 -16.87 8.93
N PRO A 527 -3.67 -16.31 8.99
CA PRO A 527 -4.72 -16.64 8.04
C PRO A 527 -4.32 -16.31 6.60
N LEU A 528 -4.73 -17.15 5.65
CA LEU A 528 -4.57 -16.86 4.23
C LEU A 528 -5.71 -15.97 3.75
N HIS A 529 -5.37 -14.92 3.01
CA HIS A 529 -6.33 -14.07 2.34
C HIS A 529 -5.84 -13.74 0.93
N HIS A 530 -6.73 -13.92 -0.04
CA HIS A 530 -6.47 -13.71 -1.45
C HIS A 530 -7.23 -12.48 -1.93
N LEU A 531 -6.53 -11.59 -2.63
CA LEU A 531 -7.10 -10.34 -3.14
C LEU A 531 -6.44 -9.92 -4.45
N PRO A 532 -7.15 -9.25 -5.38
CA PRO A 532 -6.52 -8.67 -6.55
C PRO A 532 -5.80 -7.36 -6.20
N SER A 533 -4.81 -7.00 -7.01
CA SER A 533 -4.24 -5.66 -7.02
C SER A 533 -5.05 -4.74 -7.93
N GLY A 534 -5.53 -3.63 -7.36
CA GLY A 534 -6.22 -2.58 -8.10
C GLY A 534 -5.29 -1.61 -8.83
N ALA A 535 -4.02 -1.54 -8.43
CA ALA A 535 -2.99 -0.65 -8.97
C ALA A 535 -2.07 -1.38 -9.97
N GLY A 536 -1.39 -0.62 -10.83
CA GLY A 536 -0.33 -1.15 -11.68
C GLY A 536 0.93 -1.41 -10.86
N HIS A 537 1.76 -2.35 -11.32
CA HIS A 537 3.06 -2.69 -10.71
C HIS A 537 4.02 -3.14 -11.82
N ASP A 538 5.33 -3.05 -11.58
CA ASP A 538 6.33 -3.58 -12.52
C ASP A 538 6.11 -5.06 -12.83
N ALA A 539 5.56 -5.84 -11.89
CA ALA A 539 5.07 -7.21 -12.11
C ALA A 539 4.20 -7.37 -13.37
N MET A 540 3.43 -6.36 -13.77
CA MET A 540 2.62 -6.40 -15.01
C MET A 540 3.50 -6.57 -16.26
N MET A 541 4.65 -5.88 -16.30
CA MET A 541 5.59 -6.02 -17.40
C MET A 541 6.28 -7.38 -17.35
N LEU A 542 6.77 -7.79 -16.19
CA LEU A 542 7.48 -9.06 -16.03
C LEU A 542 6.58 -10.27 -16.35
N HIS A 543 5.28 -10.19 -16.03
CA HIS A 543 4.28 -11.20 -16.38
C HIS A 543 4.27 -11.56 -17.88
N THR A 544 4.63 -10.62 -18.76
CA THR A 544 4.60 -10.85 -20.21
C THR A 544 5.69 -11.83 -20.70
N VAL A 545 6.72 -12.08 -19.88
CA VAL A 545 7.88 -12.91 -20.27
C VAL A 545 8.23 -14.01 -19.27
N MET A 546 7.74 -13.96 -18.02
CA MET A 546 8.04 -14.97 -16.99
C MET A 546 6.90 -15.13 -15.97
N PRO A 547 6.84 -16.26 -15.24
CA PRO A 547 5.94 -16.43 -14.11
C PRO A 547 6.14 -15.32 -13.07
N GLN A 548 5.06 -14.77 -12.52
CA GLN A 548 5.13 -13.75 -11.46
C GLN A 548 4.13 -14.00 -10.34
N ALA A 549 4.43 -13.62 -9.10
CA ALA A 549 3.41 -13.51 -8.05
C ALA A 549 3.78 -12.46 -7.01
N MET A 550 2.78 -11.79 -6.43
CA MET A 550 2.99 -10.75 -5.45
C MET A 550 2.49 -11.10 -4.04
N LEU A 551 3.09 -10.45 -3.04
CA LEU A 551 2.63 -10.43 -1.66
C LEU A 551 2.33 -8.99 -1.25
N PHE A 552 1.14 -8.75 -0.72
CA PHE A 552 0.78 -7.46 -0.16
C PHE A 552 1.06 -7.37 1.34
N VAL A 553 1.46 -6.17 1.76
CA VAL A 553 1.62 -5.75 3.16
C VAL A 553 0.52 -4.73 3.47
N ARG A 554 -0.08 -4.86 4.65
CA ARG A 554 -1.09 -3.92 5.14
C ARG A 554 -0.56 -2.49 5.22
N GLY A 555 -1.37 -1.54 4.76
CA GLY A 555 -1.19 -0.11 5.01
C GLY A 555 -1.98 0.38 6.23
N GLU A 556 -1.43 1.35 6.93
CA GLU A 556 -2.08 2.13 8.00
C GLU A 556 -3.07 3.15 7.41
N ASN A 557 -3.83 3.84 8.27
CA ASN A 557 -4.77 4.90 7.86
C ASN A 557 -5.74 4.45 6.75
N ALA A 558 -6.37 3.29 6.95
CA ALA A 558 -7.25 2.64 5.97
C ALA A 558 -6.56 2.29 4.63
N GLY A 559 -5.25 2.04 4.66
CA GLY A 559 -4.48 1.63 3.49
C GLY A 559 -4.27 2.73 2.46
N ILE A 560 -4.31 4.00 2.90
CA ILE A 560 -4.07 5.14 2.02
C ILE A 560 -2.68 5.05 1.38
N SER A 561 -2.60 5.32 0.08
CA SER A 561 -1.36 5.42 -0.70
C SER A 561 -1.36 6.73 -1.48
N HIS A 562 -0.23 7.07 -2.09
CA HIS A 562 -0.07 8.34 -2.86
C HIS A 562 -0.40 9.57 -1.98
N ASN A 563 -0.10 9.44 -0.69
CA ASN A 563 -0.44 10.40 0.34
C ASN A 563 0.64 10.39 1.44
N PRO A 564 0.99 11.54 2.04
CA PRO A 564 2.00 11.58 3.10
C PRO A 564 1.64 10.80 4.37
N LEU A 565 0.37 10.43 4.54
CA LEU A 565 -0.11 9.59 5.64
C LEU A 565 0.06 8.09 5.39
N GLU A 566 0.51 7.67 4.20
CA GLU A 566 0.86 6.28 3.91
C GLU A 566 1.91 5.78 4.91
N SER A 567 1.64 4.64 5.52
CA SER A 567 2.54 4.01 6.47
C SER A 567 2.29 2.51 6.58
N SER A 568 3.31 1.76 6.98
CA SER A 568 3.19 0.37 7.44
C SER A 568 3.97 0.21 8.74
N THR A 569 3.54 -0.71 9.59
CA THR A 569 4.22 -0.96 10.88
C THR A 569 5.51 -1.76 10.69
N ALA A 570 6.47 -1.56 11.60
CA ALA A 570 7.67 -2.39 11.61
C ALA A 570 7.34 -3.88 11.82
N ASP A 571 6.30 -4.22 12.58
CA ASP A 571 5.86 -5.61 12.76
C ASP A 571 5.35 -6.24 11.45
N ASP A 572 4.52 -5.52 10.69
CA ASP A 572 4.02 -6.00 9.39
C ASP A 572 5.17 -6.17 8.38
N LEU A 573 6.13 -5.24 8.37
CA LEU A 573 7.33 -5.34 7.53
C LEU A 573 8.25 -6.51 7.95
N ASP A 574 8.33 -6.82 9.25
CA ASP A 574 9.10 -7.97 9.76
C ASP A 574 8.46 -9.29 9.34
N LEU A 575 7.12 -9.38 9.42
CA LEU A 575 6.35 -10.51 8.90
C LEU A 575 6.54 -10.67 7.39
N ALA A 576 6.58 -9.58 6.62
CA ALA A 576 6.85 -9.63 5.19
C ALA A 576 8.27 -10.14 4.89
N CYS A 577 9.29 -9.71 5.67
CA CYS A 577 10.65 -10.26 5.58
C CYS A 577 10.69 -11.76 5.90
N ALA A 578 9.98 -12.19 6.94
CA ALA A 578 9.91 -13.60 7.32
C ALA A 578 9.19 -14.45 6.25
N ALA A 579 8.09 -13.95 5.68
CA ALA A 579 7.40 -14.60 4.56
C ALA A 579 8.31 -14.70 3.34
N PHE A 580 9.04 -13.63 3.00
CA PHE A 580 9.99 -13.64 1.89
C PHE A 580 11.08 -14.71 2.12
N GLN A 581 11.65 -14.78 3.32
CA GLN A 581 12.63 -15.82 3.67
C GLN A 581 12.05 -17.24 3.55
N HIS A 582 10.81 -17.46 4.00
CA HIS A 582 10.14 -18.76 3.82
C HIS A 582 9.90 -19.13 2.35
N LEU A 583 9.58 -18.15 1.50
CA LEU A 583 9.48 -18.36 0.05
C LEU A 583 10.83 -18.81 -0.53
N LEU A 584 11.93 -18.13 -0.15
CA LEU A 584 13.28 -18.52 -0.57
C LEU A 584 13.65 -19.93 -0.10
N ASP A 585 13.36 -20.27 1.15
CA ASP A 585 13.64 -21.57 1.72
C ASP A 585 12.84 -22.68 1.03
N THR A 586 11.57 -22.43 0.73
CA THR A 586 10.71 -23.38 0.01
C THR A 586 11.17 -23.57 -1.44
N LEU A 587 11.65 -22.51 -2.09
CA LEU A 587 12.28 -22.62 -3.42
C LEU A 587 13.58 -23.42 -3.38
N ALA A 588 14.39 -23.25 -2.34
CA ALA A 588 15.68 -23.94 -2.21
C ALA A 588 15.53 -25.44 -1.92
N ALA A 589 14.40 -25.86 -1.35
CA ALA A 589 14.08 -27.24 -1.06
C ALA A 589 13.38 -27.99 -2.22
N SER A 590 13.07 -27.30 -3.33
CA SER A 590 12.30 -27.85 -4.46
C SER A 590 13.14 -28.57 -5.50
#